data_AF-A0A2H0LTG2-F1
#
_entry.id   AF-A0A2H0LTG2-F1
#
_cell.length_a   1.000
_cell.length_b   1.000
_cell.length_c   1.000
_cell.angle_alpha   90.00
_cell.angle_beta   90.00
_cell.angle_gamma   90.00
#
_symmetry.space_group_name_H-M   'P 1'
#
loop_
_entity.id
_entity.type
_entity.pdbx_description
1 polymer ?
#
loop_
_entity_poly.entity_id
_entity_poly.type
_entity_poly.pdbx_seq_one_letter_code
_entity_poly.pdbx_strand_id
1 'polypeptide(L)'
;TAGLLPIKVPYYLTIAVKQKKLPGYFKFTNFYYGPTKSSGMIKLNLPPKNTHRGPGKTQKYAALIQAYLRKILPEFKHSRIQRVASTIHKREGLRLLGKHILTEKEILSSRKFPDAIAKGYWPVEFWDQKQGQKIKYLKPGKFYEIPLSCLKSSSIDNLFATGKCISATSKALASTRVTGTCIYLGEAAGRQAAQRK
;
A
#
# COMPACT_ATOMS: atom_id res chain seq x y z
N THR A 1 -15.11 -20.40 25.95
CA THR A 1 -14.14 -19.30 25.90
C THR A 1 -14.79 -18.10 25.25
N ALA A 2 -15.23 -17.11 26.03
CA ALA A 2 -15.95 -15.94 25.53
C ALA A 2 -15.10 -15.22 24.48
N GLY A 3 -15.60 -15.13 23.24
CA GLY A 3 -14.94 -14.38 22.17
C GLY A 3 -14.83 -12.93 22.59
N LEU A 4 -13.61 -12.41 22.70
CA LEU A 4 -13.36 -10.99 22.90
C LEU A 4 -14.10 -10.24 21.79
N LEU A 5 -15.10 -9.43 22.17
CA LEU A 5 -15.78 -8.55 21.23
C LEU A 5 -14.73 -7.71 20.49
N PRO A 6 -14.87 -7.52 19.16
CA PRO A 6 -13.85 -6.82 18.40
C PRO A 6 -13.72 -5.39 18.90
N ILE A 7 -12.52 -5.03 19.36
CA ILE A 7 -12.15 -3.67 19.75
C ILE A 7 -12.40 -2.73 18.56
N LYS A 8 -13.38 -1.83 18.72
CA LYS A 8 -13.89 -0.98 17.63
C LYS A 8 -13.06 0.29 17.41
N VAL A 9 -11.72 0.19 17.42
CA VAL A 9 -10.83 1.37 17.22
C VAL A 9 -11.21 2.22 16.01
N PRO A 10 -11.43 1.65 14.79
CA PRO A 10 -11.78 2.47 13.62
C PRO A 10 -13.08 3.26 13.78
N TYR A 11 -14.07 2.68 14.46
CA TYR A 11 -15.36 3.32 14.72
C TYR A 11 -15.19 4.57 15.59
N TYR A 12 -14.47 4.45 16.71
CA TYR A 12 -14.28 5.57 17.61
C TYR A 12 -13.39 6.67 17.04
N LEU A 13 -12.37 6.32 16.24
CA LEU A 13 -11.58 7.33 15.53
C LEU A 13 -12.43 8.06 14.48
N THR A 14 -13.39 7.39 13.85
CA THR A 14 -14.35 8.03 12.95
C THR A 14 -15.25 9.02 13.70
N ILE A 15 -15.72 8.68 14.91
CA ILE A 15 -16.46 9.60 15.77
C ILE A 15 -15.61 10.82 16.14
N ALA A 16 -14.36 10.61 16.56
CA ALA A 16 -13.45 11.69 16.92
C ALA A 16 -13.22 12.67 15.76
N VAL A 17 -13.11 12.14 14.54
CA VAL A 17 -13.01 12.95 13.32
C VAL A 17 -14.28 13.75 13.06
N LYS A 18 -15.47 13.13 13.20
CA LYS A 18 -16.76 13.84 13.07
C LYS A 18 -16.90 14.97 14.10
N GLN A 19 -16.37 14.76 15.30
CA GLN A 19 -16.33 15.76 16.39
C GLN A 19 -15.19 16.78 16.25
N LYS A 20 -14.45 16.79 15.13
CA LYS A 20 -13.28 17.67 14.88
C LYS A 20 -12.14 17.54 15.92
N LYS A 21 -12.11 16.46 16.71
CA LYS A 21 -11.05 16.16 17.69
C LYS A 21 -9.78 15.59 17.03
N LEU A 22 -9.94 15.01 15.83
CA LEU A 22 -8.85 14.41 15.05
C LEU A 22 -8.91 14.86 13.59
N PRO A 23 -7.77 14.93 12.89
CA PRO A 23 -7.73 15.21 11.46
C PRO A 23 -8.56 14.25 10.61
N GLY A 24 -9.19 14.78 9.55
CA GLY A 24 -10.14 14.07 8.69
C GLY A 24 -9.66 12.72 8.13
N TYR A 25 -8.37 12.58 7.86
CA TYR A 25 -7.77 11.38 7.27
C TYR A 25 -7.63 10.20 8.25
N PHE A 26 -7.81 10.41 9.56
CA PHE A 26 -7.80 9.32 10.54
C PHE A 26 -9.07 8.49 10.59
N LYS A 27 -10.15 8.91 9.90
CA LYS A 27 -11.37 8.10 9.76
C LYS A 27 -11.15 6.77 9.03
N PHE A 28 -10.06 6.67 8.26
CA PHE A 28 -9.71 5.44 7.53
C PHE A 28 -8.62 4.61 8.23
N THR A 29 -8.45 4.82 9.53
CA THR A 29 -7.49 4.06 10.33
C THR A 29 -7.93 2.61 10.45
N ASN A 30 -6.97 1.69 10.37
CA ASN A 30 -7.20 0.27 10.64
C ASN A 30 -6.54 -0.13 11.96
N PHE A 31 -7.13 -1.13 12.62
CA PHE A 31 -6.55 -1.77 13.80
C PHE A 31 -6.41 -3.26 13.54
N TYR A 32 -5.25 -3.80 13.90
CA TYR A 32 -4.92 -5.21 13.75
C TYR A 32 -4.52 -5.75 15.11
N TYR A 33 -5.04 -6.91 15.49
CA TYR A 33 -4.55 -7.61 16.66
C TYR A 33 -3.11 -8.06 16.44
N GLY A 34 -2.30 -7.92 17.49
CA GLY A 34 -0.93 -8.42 17.50
C GLY A 34 -0.88 -9.90 17.87
N PRO A 35 0.34 -10.44 18.01
CA PRO A 35 0.55 -11.86 18.32
C PRO A 35 0.07 -12.25 19.73
N THR A 36 -0.07 -11.28 20.64
CA THR A 36 -0.59 -11.50 22.01
C THR A 36 -1.96 -10.87 22.17
N LYS A 37 -2.77 -11.41 23.10
CA LYS A 37 -4.11 -10.90 23.43
C LYS A 37 -4.12 -9.42 23.87
N SER A 38 -2.99 -8.91 24.36
CA SER A 38 -2.82 -7.53 24.85
C SER A 38 -2.02 -6.64 23.90
N SER A 39 -1.82 -7.06 22.65
CA SER A 39 -1.06 -6.31 21.65
C SER A 39 -1.90 -6.00 20.41
N GLY A 40 -1.61 -4.88 19.77
CA GLY A 40 -2.25 -4.48 18.53
C GLY A 40 -1.44 -3.42 17.79
N MET A 41 -1.75 -3.26 16.50
CA MET A 41 -1.14 -2.28 15.62
C MET A 41 -2.22 -1.38 15.03
N ILE A 42 -2.01 -0.07 15.14
CA ILE A 42 -2.83 0.93 14.47
C ILE A 42 -2.11 1.38 13.20
N LYS A 43 -2.75 1.19 12.05
CA LYS A 43 -2.22 1.67 10.76
C LYS A 43 -2.82 3.03 10.45
N LEU A 44 -2.00 4.07 10.61
CA LEU A 44 -2.36 5.46 10.33
C LEU A 44 -2.08 5.82 8.87
N ASN A 45 -2.99 6.58 8.27
CA ASN A 45 -2.81 7.16 6.95
C ASN A 45 -2.49 8.65 7.10
N LEU A 46 -1.39 9.10 6.51
CA LEU A 46 -0.95 10.49 6.57
C LEU A 46 -0.92 11.08 5.15
N PRO A 47 -1.36 12.34 4.95
CA PRO A 47 -1.34 12.97 3.64
C PRO A 47 0.10 13.26 3.17
N PRO A 48 0.36 13.35 1.85
CA PRO A 48 1.69 13.60 1.28
C PRO A 48 2.39 14.84 1.83
N LYS A 49 1.66 15.94 2.08
CA LYS A 49 2.20 17.18 2.66
C LYS A 49 2.73 17.00 4.10
N ASN A 50 2.31 15.92 4.78
CA ASN A 50 2.82 15.54 6.09
C ASN A 50 3.99 14.54 6.02
N THR A 51 4.54 14.28 4.83
CA THR A 51 5.66 13.34 4.62
C THR A 51 7.06 13.97 4.72
N HIS A 52 7.17 15.23 5.17
CA HIS A 52 8.47 15.82 5.49
C HIS A 52 9.21 14.94 6.51
N ARG A 53 10.48 14.65 6.20
CA ARG A 53 11.36 13.76 6.96
C ARG A 53 11.45 14.24 8.41
N GLY A 54 10.89 13.47 9.34
CA GLY A 54 11.01 13.76 10.76
C GLY A 54 10.21 12.77 11.62
N PRO A 55 10.83 12.08 12.58
CA PRO A 55 10.14 11.12 13.47
C PRO A 55 9.04 11.77 14.33
N GLY A 56 9.08 13.10 14.53
CA GLY A 56 8.23 13.81 15.47
C GLY A 56 6.72 13.84 15.13
N LYS A 57 6.32 13.91 13.85
CA LYS A 57 4.89 13.99 13.49
C LYS A 57 4.16 12.67 13.75
N THR A 58 4.76 11.54 13.37
CA THR A 58 4.15 10.20 13.57
C THR A 58 4.02 9.88 15.06
N GLN A 59 5.05 10.21 15.85
CA GLN A 59 5.02 10.04 17.31
C GLN A 59 3.94 10.90 17.96
N LYS A 60 3.83 12.18 17.57
CA LYS A 60 2.78 13.09 18.04
C LYS A 60 1.38 12.55 17.75
N TYR A 61 1.13 12.06 16.53
CA TYR A 61 -0.18 11.50 16.18
C TYR A 61 -0.47 10.17 16.89
N ALA A 62 0.54 9.32 17.07
CA ALA A 62 0.39 8.08 17.84
C ALA A 62 0.01 8.37 19.30
N ALA A 63 0.71 9.32 19.94
CA ALA A 63 0.41 9.76 21.31
C ALA A 63 -0.99 10.38 21.42
N LEU A 64 -1.38 11.24 20.47
CA LEU A 64 -2.71 11.84 20.43
C LEU A 64 -3.82 10.78 20.33
N ILE A 65 -3.64 9.79 19.45
CA ILE A 65 -4.60 8.70 19.25
C ILE A 65 -4.65 7.80 20.48
N GLN A 66 -3.51 7.41 21.04
CA GLN A 66 -3.46 6.62 22.27
C GLN A 66 -4.16 7.36 23.43
N ALA A 67 -3.86 8.65 23.64
CA ALA A 67 -4.47 9.44 24.69
C ALA A 67 -6.00 9.56 24.52
N TYR A 68 -6.48 9.68 23.27
CA TYR A 68 -7.91 9.63 22.98
C TYR A 68 -8.49 8.25 23.32
N LEU A 69 -7.92 7.16 22.80
CA LEU A 69 -8.43 5.80 23.03
C LEU A 69 -8.43 5.42 24.52
N ARG A 70 -7.41 5.82 25.29
CA ARG A 70 -7.34 5.64 26.76
C ARG A 70 -8.54 6.22 27.50
N LYS A 71 -9.16 7.29 26.98
CA LYS A 71 -10.31 7.95 27.61
C LYS A 71 -11.64 7.26 27.30
N ILE A 72 -11.72 6.54 26.17
CA ILE A 72 -13.01 6.07 25.63
C ILE A 72 -13.13 4.55 25.55
N LEU A 73 -12.02 3.81 25.62
CA LEU A 73 -11.97 2.36 25.52
C LEU A 73 -11.31 1.79 26.79
N PRO A 74 -12.03 1.00 27.60
CA PRO A 74 -11.47 0.33 28.78
C PRO A 74 -10.22 -0.50 28.46
N GLU A 75 -10.20 -1.17 27.31
CA GLU A 75 -9.10 -2.01 26.83
C GLU A 75 -7.82 -1.22 26.60
N PHE A 76 -7.93 0.10 26.39
CA PHE A 76 -6.79 0.98 26.20
C PHE A 76 -6.33 1.67 27.48
N LYS A 77 -7.06 1.62 28.60
CA LYS A 77 -6.80 2.41 29.82
C LYS A 77 -5.33 2.38 30.28
N HIS A 78 -4.73 1.18 30.26
CA HIS A 78 -3.34 0.91 30.63
C HIS A 78 -2.43 0.59 29.43
N SER A 79 -2.88 0.89 28.20
CA SER A 79 -2.10 0.68 26.99
C SER A 79 -0.87 1.60 26.95
N ARG A 80 0.22 1.09 26.37
CA ARG A 80 1.45 1.84 26.07
C ARG A 80 1.81 1.70 24.60
N ILE A 81 2.43 2.73 24.03
CA ILE A 81 2.98 2.65 22.66
C ILE A 81 4.33 1.94 22.75
N GLN A 82 4.39 0.70 22.26
CA GLN A 82 5.65 -0.06 22.22
C GLN A 82 6.59 0.44 21.13
N ARG A 83 6.05 0.78 19.94
CA ARG A 83 6.84 1.23 18.80
C ARG A 83 6.02 2.13 17.89
N VAL A 84 6.68 3.12 17.31
CA VAL A 84 6.16 3.96 16.21
C VAL A 84 7.09 3.79 15.02
N ALA A 85 6.54 3.80 13.80
CA ALA A 85 7.36 3.82 12.60
C ALA A 85 8.25 5.08 12.59
N SER A 86 9.56 4.90 12.43
CA SER A 86 10.54 5.99 12.38
C SER A 86 10.36 6.90 11.16
N THR A 87 9.79 6.34 10.09
CA THR A 87 9.50 7.04 8.85
C THR A 87 8.13 6.66 8.29
N ILE A 88 7.59 7.52 7.43
CA ILE A 88 6.34 7.25 6.73
C ILE A 88 6.63 6.35 5.52
N HIS A 89 5.97 5.20 5.45
CA HIS A 89 6.13 4.25 4.35
C HIS A 89 5.43 4.75 3.09
N LYS A 90 6.22 5.30 2.15
CA LYS A 90 5.73 5.74 0.83
C LYS A 90 5.40 4.52 -0.04
N ARG A 91 4.14 4.39 -0.47
CA ARG A 91 3.67 3.29 -1.36
C ARG A 91 4.07 3.48 -2.82
N GLU A 92 4.42 4.70 -3.22
CA GLU A 92 4.83 5.07 -4.58
C GLU A 92 6.11 5.93 -4.51
N GLY A 93 6.82 6.06 -5.63
CA GLY A 93 8.07 6.82 -5.76
C GLY A 93 8.47 6.95 -7.22
N LEU A 94 9.75 7.24 -7.44
CA LEU A 94 10.34 7.26 -8.78
C LEU A 94 10.16 5.91 -9.47
N ARG A 95 9.90 5.96 -10.78
CA ARG A 95 9.72 4.81 -11.65
C ARG A 95 10.60 4.97 -12.87
N LEU A 96 10.99 3.82 -13.42
CA LEU A 96 11.62 3.74 -14.72
C LEU A 96 10.63 4.22 -15.79
N LEU A 97 11.11 5.05 -16.72
CA LEU A 97 10.44 5.22 -18.00
C LEU A 97 10.82 4.03 -18.88
N GLY A 98 9.93 3.05 -18.98
CA GLY A 98 10.18 1.84 -19.73
C GLY A 98 9.76 1.94 -21.19
N LYS A 99 10.13 0.94 -21.99
CA LYS A 99 9.69 0.82 -23.39
C LYS A 99 8.16 0.70 -23.53
N HIS A 100 7.49 0.18 -22.50
CA HIS A 100 6.04 0.25 -22.35
C HIS A 100 5.65 0.78 -20.96
N ILE A 101 4.59 1.58 -20.87
CA ILE A 101 4.01 2.03 -19.59
C ILE A 101 2.70 1.28 -19.39
N LEU A 102 2.65 0.34 -18.45
CA LEU A 102 1.40 -0.39 -18.16
C LEU A 102 0.35 0.55 -17.54
N THR A 103 -0.85 0.54 -18.08
CA THR A 103 -1.95 1.42 -17.68
C THR A 103 -3.04 0.69 -16.88
N GLU A 104 -3.80 1.46 -16.08
CA GLU A 104 -5.02 0.96 -15.42
C GLU A 104 -6.00 0.34 -16.44
N LYS A 105 -6.15 0.98 -17.60
CA LYS A 105 -7.06 0.54 -18.66
C LYS A 105 -6.69 -0.87 -19.15
N GLU A 106 -5.42 -1.12 -19.41
CA GLU A 106 -4.94 -2.42 -19.89
C GLU A 106 -5.10 -3.52 -18.84
N ILE A 107 -4.93 -3.19 -17.55
CA ILE A 107 -5.22 -4.11 -16.45
C ILE A 107 -6.70 -4.46 -16.43
N LEU A 108 -7.58 -3.46 -16.39
CA LEU A 108 -9.02 -3.68 -16.29
C LEU A 108 -9.61 -4.36 -17.54
N SER A 109 -9.01 -4.15 -18.71
CA SER A 109 -9.36 -4.85 -19.94
C SER A 109 -8.71 -6.23 -20.08
N SER A 110 -7.92 -6.69 -19.09
CA SER A 110 -7.23 -7.98 -19.13
C SER A 110 -6.32 -8.17 -20.35
N ARG A 111 -5.62 -7.10 -20.74
CA ARG A 111 -4.79 -7.05 -21.96
C ARG A 111 -3.72 -8.15 -21.96
N LYS A 112 -3.47 -8.68 -23.16
CA LYS A 112 -2.39 -9.63 -23.48
C LYS A 112 -1.29 -8.96 -24.27
N PHE A 113 -0.06 -9.45 -24.11
CA PHE A 113 1.11 -8.86 -24.76
C PHE A 113 1.97 -9.94 -25.41
N PRO A 114 2.56 -9.67 -26.60
CA PRO A 114 3.43 -10.62 -27.28
C PRO A 114 4.72 -10.90 -26.49
N ASP A 115 5.19 -9.93 -25.71
CA ASP A 115 6.37 -10.03 -24.83
C ASP A 115 5.98 -10.19 -23.35
N ALA A 116 4.81 -10.79 -23.08
CA ALA A 116 4.34 -11.07 -21.73
C ALA A 116 5.33 -11.93 -20.94
N ILE A 117 5.73 -11.47 -19.76
CA ILE A 117 6.56 -12.25 -18.85
C ILE A 117 5.76 -12.72 -17.64
N ALA A 118 4.85 -11.92 -17.10
CA ALA A 118 4.09 -12.27 -15.89
C ALA A 118 2.57 -12.14 -16.09
N LYS A 119 1.80 -12.86 -15.27
CA LYS A 119 0.34 -12.75 -15.18
C LYS A 119 -0.05 -12.09 -13.85
N GLY A 120 -0.90 -11.09 -13.91
CA GLY A 120 -1.43 -10.40 -12.74
C GLY A 120 -2.93 -10.61 -12.58
N TYR A 121 -3.35 -10.92 -11.35
CA TYR A 121 -4.76 -11.09 -10.97
C TYR A 121 -5.20 -10.12 -9.88
N TRP A 122 -4.25 -9.43 -9.22
CA TRP A 122 -4.57 -8.51 -8.13
C TRP A 122 -5.40 -7.33 -8.64
N PRO A 123 -6.44 -6.88 -7.93
CA PRO A 123 -7.21 -5.72 -8.33
C PRO A 123 -6.38 -4.43 -8.29
N VAL A 124 -6.85 -3.39 -8.97
CA VAL A 124 -6.29 -2.05 -8.84
C VAL A 124 -6.75 -1.48 -7.49
N GLU A 125 -5.90 -1.60 -6.46
CA GLU A 125 -6.18 -1.17 -5.09
C GLU A 125 -5.45 0.13 -4.72
N PHE A 126 -6.10 1.27 -4.96
CA PHE A 126 -5.52 2.59 -4.74
C PHE A 126 -6.14 3.32 -3.55
N TRP A 127 -5.42 4.32 -3.05
CA TRP A 127 -5.83 5.13 -1.91
C TRP A 127 -6.34 6.50 -2.36
N ASP A 128 -7.58 6.82 -2.01
CA ASP A 128 -8.18 8.14 -2.17
C ASP A 128 -8.21 8.88 -0.82
N GLN A 129 -7.77 10.14 -0.79
CA GLN A 129 -7.68 10.91 0.46
C GLN A 129 -9.04 11.25 1.08
N LYS A 130 -10.10 11.35 0.27
CA LYS A 130 -11.45 11.73 0.70
C LYS A 130 -12.33 10.52 0.96
N GLN A 131 -12.15 9.46 0.17
CA GLN A 131 -13.00 8.27 0.09
C GLN A 131 -12.34 7.00 0.65
N GLY A 132 -11.04 7.01 0.93
CA GLY A 132 -10.32 5.89 1.52
C GLY A 132 -9.86 4.88 0.48
N GLN A 133 -9.87 3.59 0.84
CA GLN A 133 -9.46 2.53 -0.07
C GLN A 133 -10.45 2.37 -1.23
N LYS A 134 -9.94 2.32 -2.45
CA LYS A 134 -10.71 2.02 -3.66
C LYS A 134 -10.12 0.79 -4.33
N ILE A 135 -11.00 -0.15 -4.67
CA ILE A 135 -10.63 -1.42 -5.30
C ILE A 135 -11.40 -1.53 -6.60
N LYS A 136 -10.69 -1.74 -7.71
CA LYS A 136 -11.30 -2.07 -9.00
C LYS A 136 -10.84 -3.45 -9.43
N TYR A 137 -11.78 -4.36 -9.55
CA TYR A 137 -11.52 -5.73 -9.95
C TYR A 137 -11.45 -5.86 -11.46
N LEU A 138 -10.67 -6.84 -11.90
CA LEU A 138 -10.77 -7.38 -13.25
C LEU A 138 -12.09 -8.14 -13.40
N LYS A 139 -12.45 -8.46 -14.65
CA LYS A 139 -13.54 -9.40 -14.90
C LYS A 139 -13.24 -10.75 -14.21
N PRO A 140 -14.23 -11.41 -13.58
CA PRO A 140 -14.03 -12.71 -12.94
C PRO A 140 -13.34 -13.72 -13.85
N GLY A 141 -12.38 -14.46 -13.31
CA GLY A 141 -11.61 -15.48 -14.04
C GLY A 141 -10.62 -14.92 -15.07
N LYS A 142 -10.41 -13.59 -15.16
CA LYS A 142 -9.44 -12.99 -16.08
C LYS A 142 -8.17 -12.51 -15.37
N PHE A 143 -7.09 -12.45 -16.14
CA PHE A 143 -5.82 -11.84 -15.77
C PHE A 143 -5.36 -10.85 -16.81
N TYR A 144 -4.54 -9.90 -16.39
CA TYR A 144 -3.74 -9.09 -17.29
C TYR A 144 -2.32 -9.65 -17.37
N GLU A 145 -1.60 -9.30 -18.43
CA GLU A 145 -0.19 -9.63 -18.58
C GLU A 145 0.68 -8.40 -18.31
N ILE A 146 1.89 -8.65 -17.83
CA ILE A 146 2.93 -7.64 -17.66
C ILE A 146 4.01 -7.95 -18.69
N PRO A 147 4.21 -7.07 -19.69
CA PRO A 147 5.21 -7.27 -20.72
C PRO A 147 6.62 -6.96 -20.22
N LEU A 148 7.63 -7.61 -20.80
CA LEU A 148 9.04 -7.36 -20.50
C LEU A 148 9.45 -5.92 -20.79
N SER A 149 8.84 -5.30 -21.80
CA SER A 149 9.00 -3.87 -22.13
C SER A 149 8.67 -2.91 -20.97
N CYS A 150 7.87 -3.32 -19.98
CA CYS A 150 7.66 -2.53 -18.76
C CYS A 150 8.87 -2.51 -17.81
N LEU A 151 9.76 -3.48 -17.95
CA LEU A 151 10.93 -3.64 -17.08
C LEU A 151 12.16 -3.01 -17.71
N LYS A 152 12.22 -2.86 -19.04
CA LYS A 152 13.36 -2.33 -19.81
C LYS A 152 13.30 -0.82 -19.93
N SER A 153 14.41 -0.13 -19.67
CA SER A 153 14.52 1.33 -19.86
C SER A 153 14.24 1.72 -21.32
N SER A 154 13.62 2.87 -21.52
CA SER A 154 13.43 3.46 -22.86
C SER A 154 14.71 4.04 -23.46
N SER A 155 15.74 4.34 -22.64
CA SER A 155 16.94 5.05 -23.07
C SER A 155 18.27 4.36 -22.74
N ILE A 156 18.27 3.36 -21.86
CA ILE A 156 19.51 2.67 -21.42
C ILE A 156 19.33 1.18 -21.66
N ASP A 157 20.06 0.61 -22.61
CA ASP A 157 19.76 -0.73 -23.09
C ASP A 157 19.88 -1.81 -22.01
N ASN A 158 20.88 -1.73 -21.13
CA ASN A 158 21.17 -2.72 -20.09
C ASN A 158 20.51 -2.42 -18.74
N LEU A 159 19.60 -1.45 -18.67
CA LEU A 159 18.92 -1.08 -17.43
C LEU A 159 17.53 -1.70 -17.34
N PHE A 160 17.31 -2.45 -16.26
CA PHE A 160 16.01 -3.02 -15.91
C PHE A 160 15.55 -2.51 -14.54
N ALA A 161 14.24 -2.31 -14.38
CA ALA A 161 13.64 -2.02 -13.08
C ALA A 161 12.36 -2.83 -12.87
N THR A 162 12.16 -3.31 -11.64
CA THR A 162 11.02 -4.14 -11.26
C THR A 162 10.37 -3.62 -9.97
N GLY A 163 9.33 -4.32 -9.50
CA GLY A 163 8.64 -3.99 -8.25
C GLY A 163 8.10 -2.55 -8.25
N LYS A 164 8.45 -1.77 -7.22
CA LYS A 164 7.98 -0.39 -7.07
C LYS A 164 8.48 0.55 -8.18
N CYS A 165 9.57 0.20 -8.86
CA CYS A 165 10.23 1.02 -9.86
C CYS A 165 9.84 0.67 -11.30
N ILE A 166 8.96 -0.32 -11.51
CA ILE A 166 8.50 -0.72 -12.85
C ILE A 166 7.82 0.43 -13.61
N SER A 167 7.89 0.40 -14.95
CA SER A 167 7.19 1.33 -15.84
C SER A 167 5.68 1.07 -15.85
N ALA A 168 4.95 1.80 -15.02
CA ALA A 168 3.50 1.72 -14.90
C ALA A 168 2.90 3.06 -14.46
N THR A 169 1.64 3.29 -14.83
CA THR A 169 0.84 4.39 -14.25
C THR A 169 0.65 4.18 -12.74
N SER A 170 0.43 5.25 -11.96
CA SER A 170 0.24 5.17 -10.50
C SER A 170 -0.81 4.15 -10.08
N LYS A 171 -1.93 4.09 -10.81
CA LYS A 171 -3.00 3.12 -10.55
C LYS A 171 -2.61 1.71 -10.96
N ALA A 172 -1.96 1.52 -12.10
CA ALA A 172 -1.48 0.19 -12.49
C ALA A 172 -0.47 -0.38 -11.50
N LEU A 173 0.44 0.46 -11.00
CA LEU A 173 1.40 0.11 -9.96
C LEU A 173 0.72 -0.44 -8.70
N ALA A 174 -0.49 0.02 -8.38
CA ALA A 174 -1.25 -0.47 -7.24
C ALA A 174 -1.59 -1.96 -7.32
N SER A 175 -1.69 -2.52 -8.54
CA SER A 175 -1.92 -3.93 -8.79
C SER A 175 -0.61 -4.70 -9.02
N THR A 176 0.35 -4.13 -9.76
CA THR A 176 1.58 -4.87 -10.15
C THR A 176 2.58 -5.05 -9.01
N ARG A 177 2.57 -4.20 -7.99
CA ARG A 177 3.58 -4.22 -6.91
C ARG A 177 3.29 -5.19 -5.76
N VAL A 178 2.37 -6.14 -5.95
CA VAL A 178 2.10 -7.18 -4.94
C VAL A 178 3.22 -8.21 -4.91
N THR A 179 3.47 -8.79 -3.73
CA THR A 179 4.67 -9.59 -3.47
C THR A 179 4.90 -10.71 -4.49
N GLY A 180 3.86 -11.50 -4.80
CA GLY A 180 3.96 -12.59 -5.77
C GLY A 180 4.38 -12.11 -7.16
N THR A 181 3.72 -11.06 -7.67
CA THR A 181 4.09 -10.44 -8.93
C THR A 181 5.52 -9.90 -8.89
N CYS A 182 5.91 -9.19 -7.83
CA CYS A 182 7.26 -8.64 -7.67
C CYS A 182 8.36 -9.69 -7.72
N ILE A 183 8.18 -10.83 -7.04
CA ILE A 183 9.14 -11.95 -7.05
C ILE A 183 9.36 -12.42 -8.48
N TYR A 184 8.26 -12.70 -9.19
CA TYR A 184 8.32 -13.20 -10.56
C TYR A 184 8.93 -12.17 -11.52
N LEU A 185 8.58 -10.89 -11.38
CA LEU A 185 9.18 -9.82 -12.20
C LEU A 185 10.69 -9.70 -11.96
N GLY A 186 11.15 -9.86 -10.72
CA GLY A 186 12.57 -9.86 -10.35
C GLY A 186 13.32 -11.00 -11.03
N GLU A 187 12.77 -12.22 -10.97
CA GLU A 187 13.32 -13.40 -11.65
C GLU A 187 13.37 -13.20 -13.18
N ALA A 188 12.29 -12.70 -13.77
CA ALA A 188 12.22 -12.41 -15.21
C ALA A 188 13.28 -11.39 -15.64
N ALA A 189 13.46 -10.31 -14.89
CA ALA A 189 14.51 -9.33 -15.15
C ALA A 189 15.90 -9.95 -15.01
N GLY A 190 16.16 -10.74 -13.97
CA GLY A 190 17.45 -11.39 -13.74
C GLY A 190 17.84 -12.33 -14.89
N ARG A 191 16.90 -13.16 -15.36
CA ARG A 191 17.13 -14.04 -16.52
C ARG A 191 17.45 -13.25 -17.79
N GLN A 192 16.72 -12.16 -18.03
CA GLN A 192 16.93 -11.32 -19.21
C GLN A 192 18.26 -10.56 -19.16
N ALA A 193 18.70 -10.16 -17.97
CA ALA A 193 20.02 -9.57 -17.77
C ALA A 193 21.14 -10.60 -18.03
N ALA A 194 20.99 -11.84 -17.58
CA ALA A 194 21.99 -12.90 -17.76
C ALA A 194 22.12 -13.40 -19.21
N GLN A 195 21.04 -13.35 -20.00
CA GLN A 195 21.04 -13.77 -21.41
C GLN A 195 21.65 -12.73 -22.36
N ARG A 196 21.87 -11.49 -21.88
CA ARG A 196 22.57 -10.47 -22.67
C ARG A 196 24.07 -10.77 -22.68
N LYS A 197 24.57 -11.19 -23.84
CA LYS A 197 26.00 -11.23 -24.15
C LYS A 197 26.53 -9.81 -24.35
#